data_AF-A0A963WA62-F1
#
_entry.id   AF-A0A963WA62-F1
#
_cell.length_a   1.000
_cell.length_b   1.000
_cell.length_c   1.000
_cell.angle_alpha   90.00
_cell.angle_beta   90.00
_cell.angle_gamma   90.00
#
_symmetry.space_group_name_H-M   'P 1'
#
loop_
_entity.id
_entity.type
_entity.pdbx_description
1 polymer ?
#
loop_
_entity_poly.entity_id
_entity_poly.type
_entity_poly.pdbx_seq_one_letter_code
_entity_poly.pdbx_strand_id
1 'polypeptide(L)'
;MQFYRGSLIFTLVCFALGAWYGWESTGTLAGVAGVLWIILVLSVLEVSLSFDNAVVNASVLKEMDDVWQKRFLTWGIAFAVFGMRVVFPLAIVAVAAKISPIEALQLSLNRPDEYERIVSSAHVGIAGFGGAFLALVGSKFFFDLDKEVHWIRTLEEWLSSFARVPAIEVGFLLLTMFGVSLLLDDAEALTFLIAG
;
A
#
# COMPACT_ATOMS: atom_id res chain seq x y z
N MET A 1 19.24 -7.16 24.92
CA MET A 1 19.68 -5.80 24.48
C MET A 1 20.57 -5.81 23.24
N GLN A 2 21.41 -6.82 22.99
CA GLN A 2 22.38 -6.80 21.88
C GLN A 2 21.74 -6.77 20.47
N PHE A 3 20.56 -7.38 20.29
CA PHE A 3 19.82 -7.39 19.01
C PHE A 3 19.01 -6.11 18.71
N TYR A 4 18.73 -5.26 19.70
CA TYR A 4 17.88 -4.05 19.54
C TYR A 4 18.64 -2.73 19.55
N ARG A 5 19.96 -2.76 19.78
CA ARG A 5 20.77 -1.52 19.82
C ARG A 5 20.73 -0.76 18.50
N GLY A 6 20.82 -1.48 17.37
CA GLY A 6 20.77 -0.88 16.04
C GLY A 6 19.42 -0.21 15.76
N SER A 7 18.31 -0.89 16.06
CA SER A 7 16.97 -0.34 15.84
C SER A 7 16.68 0.84 16.75
N LEU A 8 17.07 0.79 18.04
CA LEU A 8 16.89 1.91 18.96
C LEU A 8 17.68 3.16 18.54
N ILE A 9 18.93 2.99 18.11
CA ILE A 9 19.74 4.11 17.60
C ILE A 9 19.09 4.69 16.34
N PHE A 10 18.65 3.83 15.41
CA PHE A 10 17.97 4.28 14.20
C PHE A 10 16.69 5.05 14.51
N THR A 11 15.84 4.54 15.41
CA THR A 11 14.64 5.25 15.86
C THR A 11 14.98 6.61 16.46
N LEU A 12 16.00 6.68 17.33
CA LEU A 12 16.45 7.95 17.91
C LEU A 12 16.92 8.94 16.84
N VAL A 13 17.65 8.48 15.83
CA VAL A 13 18.07 9.31 14.68
C VAL A 13 16.85 9.82 13.92
N CYS A 14 15.87 8.96 13.62
CA CYS A 14 14.65 9.37 12.94
C CYS A 14 13.84 10.41 13.75
N PHE A 15 13.73 10.23 15.06
CA PHE A 15 13.08 11.21 15.94
C PHE A 15 13.87 12.52 16.00
N ALA A 16 15.20 12.48 16.02
CA ALA A 16 16.03 13.68 15.99
C ALA A 16 15.88 14.44 14.65
N LEU A 17 15.85 13.73 13.52
CA LEU A 17 15.59 14.31 12.20
C LEU A 17 14.18 14.90 12.13
N GLY A 18 13.18 14.21 12.68
CA GLY A 18 11.81 14.71 12.77
C GLY A 18 11.70 15.97 13.64
N ALA A 19 12.41 16.02 14.76
CA ALA A 19 12.49 17.21 15.61
C ALA A 19 13.15 18.38 14.87
N TRP A 20 14.24 18.13 14.16
CA TRP A 20 14.93 19.13 13.35
C TRP A 20 14.04 19.65 12.22
N TYR A 21 13.36 18.78 11.49
CA TYR A 21 12.40 19.16 10.45
C TYR A 21 11.21 19.95 11.01
N GLY A 22 10.67 19.53 12.14
CA GLY A 22 9.62 20.27 12.84
C GLY A 22 10.06 21.68 13.23
N TRP A 23 11.29 21.81 13.71
CA TRP A 23 11.87 23.12 14.07
C TRP A 23 12.05 24.01 12.85
N GLU A 24 12.62 23.48 11.76
CA GLU A 24 12.85 24.21 10.51
C GLU A 24 11.55 24.66 9.85
N SER A 25 10.52 23.81 9.88
CA SER A 25 9.24 24.09 9.21
C SER A 25 8.32 25.05 9.99
N THR A 26 8.29 24.96 11.33
CA THR A 26 7.32 25.74 12.14
C THR A 26 7.94 26.77 13.06
N GLY A 27 9.23 26.67 13.39
CA GLY A 27 9.93 27.59 14.30
C GLY A 27 9.40 27.65 15.74
N THR A 28 8.47 26.74 16.12
CA THR A 28 7.82 26.75 17.44
C THR A 28 7.95 25.40 18.14
N LEU A 29 8.10 25.42 19.46
CA LEU A 29 8.15 24.19 20.27
C LEU A 29 6.88 23.34 20.13
N ALA A 30 5.73 23.99 19.99
CA ALA A 30 4.44 23.32 19.79
C ALA A 30 4.37 22.59 18.44
N GLY A 31 4.88 23.21 17.36
CA GLY A 31 4.95 22.58 16.04
C GLY A 31 5.88 21.36 16.03
N VAL A 32 7.05 21.46 16.68
CA VAL A 32 7.96 20.32 16.87
C VAL A 32 7.28 19.17 17.62
N ALA A 33 6.59 19.47 18.72
CA ALA A 33 5.88 18.45 19.49
C ALA A 33 4.77 17.77 18.67
N GLY A 34 4.05 18.53 17.83
CA GLY A 34 3.05 17.99 16.90
C GLY A 34 3.66 17.03 15.87
N VAL A 35 4.77 17.40 15.24
CA VAL A 35 5.47 16.53 14.28
C VAL A 35 5.98 15.26 14.95
N LEU A 36 6.60 15.37 16.13
CA LEU A 36 7.08 14.21 16.89
C LEU A 36 5.93 13.29 17.34
N TRP A 37 4.77 13.86 17.67
CA TRP A 37 3.58 13.09 17.99
C TRP A 37 3.09 12.28 16.79
N ILE A 38 3.02 12.90 15.61
CA ILE A 38 2.65 12.21 14.37
C ILE A 38 3.64 11.07 14.09
N ILE A 39 4.95 11.34 14.16
CA ILE A 39 5.99 10.32 13.94
C ILE A 39 5.82 9.16 14.94
N LEU A 40 5.56 9.44 16.20
CA LEU A 40 5.35 8.41 17.23
C LEU A 40 4.13 7.53 16.91
N VAL A 41 2.98 8.16 16.65
CA VAL A 41 1.74 7.43 16.36
C VAL A 41 1.90 6.58 15.10
N LEU A 42 2.43 7.16 14.02
CA LEU A 42 2.68 6.42 12.78
C LEU A 42 3.69 5.29 12.99
N SER A 43 4.74 5.50 13.79
CA SER A 43 5.72 4.44 14.09
C SER A 43 5.08 3.27 14.83
N VAL A 44 4.22 3.53 15.81
CA VAL A 44 3.52 2.48 16.55
C VAL A 44 2.55 1.71 15.64
N LEU A 45 1.79 2.43 14.81
CA LEU A 45 0.88 1.82 13.83
C LEU A 45 1.64 0.95 12.83
N GLU A 46 2.72 1.47 12.26
CA GLU A 46 3.53 0.78 11.26
C GLU A 46 4.19 -0.48 11.83
N VAL A 47 4.75 -0.41 13.06
CA VAL A 47 5.35 -1.58 13.73
C VAL A 47 4.29 -2.64 14.01
N SER A 48 3.09 -2.24 14.45
CA SER A 48 2.01 -3.17 14.75
C SER A 48 1.55 -3.93 13.48
N LEU A 49 1.25 -3.19 12.41
CA LEU A 49 0.81 -3.79 11.13
C LEU A 49 1.93 -4.58 10.43
N SER A 50 3.17 -4.15 10.58
CA SER A 50 4.32 -4.86 10.00
C SER A 50 4.65 -6.15 10.75
N PHE A 51 4.30 -6.26 12.04
CA PHE A 51 4.60 -7.46 12.83
C PHE A 51 3.84 -8.69 12.31
N ASP A 52 2.54 -8.55 12.07
CA ASP A 52 1.70 -9.64 11.53
C ASP A 52 2.23 -10.12 10.17
N ASN A 53 2.57 -9.17 9.29
CA ASN A 53 3.18 -9.47 7.99
C ASN A 53 4.56 -10.12 8.13
N ALA A 54 5.38 -9.69 9.10
CA ALA A 54 6.70 -10.28 9.34
C ALA A 54 6.60 -11.73 9.83
N VAL A 55 5.60 -12.07 10.64
CA VAL A 55 5.38 -13.45 11.12
C VAL A 55 5.02 -14.39 9.97
N VAL A 56 4.07 -13.98 9.12
CA VAL A 56 3.67 -14.78 7.94
C VAL A 56 4.82 -14.91 6.95
N ASN A 57 5.55 -13.83 6.67
CA ASN A 57 6.71 -13.89 5.79
C ASN A 57 7.82 -14.78 6.39
N ALA A 58 8.02 -14.75 7.70
CA ALA A 58 9.01 -15.59 8.37
C ALA A 58 8.66 -17.08 8.34
N SER A 59 7.37 -17.46 8.35
CA SER A 59 6.99 -18.87 8.19
C SER A 59 7.30 -19.37 6.78
N VAL A 60 7.00 -18.57 5.74
CA VAL A 60 7.33 -18.91 4.36
C VAL A 60 8.85 -18.95 4.15
N LEU A 61 9.61 -18.00 4.71
CA LEU A 61 11.07 -17.91 4.54
C LEU A 61 11.83 -19.11 5.10
N LYS A 62 11.29 -19.80 6.11
CA LYS A 62 11.93 -20.97 6.72
C LYS A 62 11.95 -22.18 5.79
N GLU A 63 11.06 -22.22 4.81
CA GLU A 63 10.96 -23.32 3.83
C GLU A 63 11.82 -23.06 2.59
N MET A 64 12.45 -21.88 2.47
CA MET A 64 13.27 -21.49 1.33
C MET A 64 14.74 -21.86 1.54
N ASP A 65 15.46 -22.12 0.44
CA ASP A 65 16.92 -22.27 0.48
C ASP A 65 17.61 -20.99 0.99
N ASP A 66 18.74 -21.16 1.67
CA ASP A 66 19.53 -20.07 2.27
C ASP A 66 19.82 -18.89 1.31
N VAL A 67 20.03 -19.19 0.03
CA VAL A 67 20.30 -18.17 -1.01
C VAL A 67 19.08 -17.29 -1.23
N TRP A 68 17.90 -17.89 -1.30
CA TRP A 68 16.65 -17.17 -1.52
C TRP A 68 16.19 -16.44 -0.28
N GLN A 69 16.42 -16.99 0.91
CA GLN A 69 16.19 -16.29 2.17
C GLN A 69 16.99 -14.98 2.23
N LYS A 70 18.29 -15.02 1.91
CA LYS A 70 19.15 -13.82 1.87
C LYS A 70 18.70 -12.82 0.79
N ARG A 71 18.31 -13.29 -0.39
CA ARG A 71 17.80 -12.43 -1.48
C ARG A 71 16.50 -11.75 -1.09
N PHE A 72 15.57 -12.47 -0.47
CA PHE A 72 14.32 -11.88 0.01
C PHE A 72 14.58 -10.81 1.07
N LEU A 73 15.45 -11.10 2.05
CA LEU A 73 15.79 -10.15 3.10
C LEU A 73 16.53 -8.91 2.58
N THR A 74 17.31 -9.05 1.51
CA THR A 74 18.07 -7.93 0.93
C THR A 74 17.24 -7.15 -0.08
N TRP A 75 16.78 -7.80 -1.14
CA TRP A 75 16.10 -7.17 -2.26
C TRP A 75 14.59 -7.11 -2.04
N GLY A 76 13.98 -8.18 -1.53
CA GLY A 76 12.54 -8.23 -1.29
C GLY A 76 12.09 -7.13 -0.34
N ILE A 77 12.74 -7.01 0.82
CA ILE A 77 12.46 -5.92 1.77
C ILE A 77 12.79 -4.55 1.16
N ALA A 78 13.91 -4.40 0.44
CA ALA A 78 14.25 -3.11 -0.17
C ALA A 78 13.19 -2.63 -1.17
N PHE A 79 12.71 -3.50 -2.07
CA PHE A 79 11.64 -3.17 -3.00
C PHE A 79 10.29 -2.96 -2.29
N ALA A 80 9.95 -3.80 -1.32
CA ALA A 80 8.70 -3.65 -0.58
C ALA A 80 8.66 -2.36 0.25
N VAL A 81 9.79 -1.95 0.83
CA VAL A 81 9.85 -0.77 1.68
C VAL A 81 10.09 0.49 0.87
N PHE A 82 11.19 0.57 0.11
CA PHE A 82 11.54 1.79 -0.63
C PHE A 82 10.83 1.87 -1.97
N GLY A 83 10.66 0.73 -2.65
CA GLY A 83 9.94 0.67 -3.91
C GLY A 83 8.49 1.15 -3.74
N MET A 84 7.74 0.54 -2.81
CA MET A 84 6.33 0.91 -2.61
C MET A 84 6.12 2.25 -1.89
N ARG A 85 7.01 2.66 -0.98
CA ARG A 85 6.79 3.91 -0.19
C ARG A 85 7.42 5.15 -0.81
N VAL A 86 8.55 5.02 -1.52
CA VAL A 86 9.27 6.18 -2.06
C VAL A 86 9.17 6.21 -3.57
N VAL A 87 9.59 5.13 -4.24
CA VAL A 87 9.66 5.11 -5.71
C VAL A 87 8.28 5.14 -6.34
N PHE A 88 7.34 4.37 -5.81
CA PHE A 88 6.01 4.22 -6.39
C PHE A 88 5.18 5.52 -6.36
N PRO A 89 5.06 6.26 -5.23
CA PRO A 89 4.37 7.55 -5.24
C PRO A 89 5.01 8.57 -6.18
N LEU A 90 6.35 8.64 -6.20
CA LEU A 90 7.07 9.54 -7.11
C LEU A 90 6.85 9.16 -8.58
N ALA A 91 6.80 7.87 -8.90
CA ALA A 91 6.54 7.38 -10.24
C ALA A 91 5.13 7.74 -10.71
N ILE A 92 4.13 7.63 -9.84
CA ILE A 92 2.75 8.06 -10.12
C ILE A 92 2.73 9.53 -10.51
N VAL A 93 3.36 10.39 -9.70
CA VAL A 93 3.39 11.84 -9.97
C VAL A 93 4.15 12.15 -11.24
N ALA A 94 5.30 11.49 -11.48
CA ALA A 94 6.06 11.67 -12.70
C ALA A 94 5.25 11.33 -13.96
N VAL A 95 4.49 10.23 -13.94
CA VAL A 95 3.62 9.82 -15.06
C VAL A 95 2.40 10.73 -15.19
N ALA A 96 1.72 11.05 -14.09
CA ALA A 96 0.51 11.87 -14.08
C ALA A 96 0.78 13.31 -14.55
N ALA A 97 1.86 13.93 -14.06
CA ALA A 97 2.26 15.27 -14.46
C ALA A 97 3.16 15.31 -15.71
N LYS A 98 3.56 14.14 -16.25
CA LYS A 98 4.49 14.01 -17.39
C LYS A 98 5.81 14.76 -17.18
N ILE A 99 6.34 14.68 -15.96
CA ILE A 99 7.59 15.32 -15.54
C ILE A 99 8.68 14.28 -15.28
N SER A 100 9.94 14.71 -15.23
CA SER A 100 11.04 13.80 -14.92
C SER A 100 10.98 13.33 -13.44
N PRO A 101 11.51 12.14 -13.09
CA PRO A 101 11.53 11.67 -11.69
C PRO A 101 12.25 12.62 -10.73
N ILE A 102 13.24 13.35 -11.23
CA ILE A 102 14.00 14.34 -10.45
C ILE A 102 13.11 15.56 -10.16
N GLU A 103 12.34 16.01 -11.15
CA GLU A 103 11.35 17.08 -10.96
C GLU A 103 10.23 16.64 -10.00
N ALA A 104 9.77 15.40 -10.08
CA ALA A 104 8.77 14.88 -9.14
C ALA A 104 9.29 14.90 -7.68
N LEU A 105 10.57 14.58 -7.46
CA LEU A 105 11.21 14.70 -6.16
C LEU A 105 11.35 16.17 -5.71
N GLN A 106 11.72 17.07 -6.61
CA GLN A 106 11.77 18.50 -6.30
C GLN A 106 10.39 19.07 -5.97
N LEU A 107 9.35 18.62 -6.69
CA LEU A 107 7.97 19.00 -6.46
C LEU A 107 7.51 18.51 -5.08
N SER A 108 7.80 17.25 -4.73
CA SER A 108 7.42 16.69 -3.42
C SER A 108 8.07 17.39 -2.24
N LEU A 109 9.30 17.89 -2.41
CA LEU A 109 10.04 18.58 -1.34
C LEU A 109 9.69 20.07 -1.22
N ASN A 110 9.48 20.76 -2.35
CA ASN A 110 9.35 22.22 -2.35
C ASN A 110 7.89 22.70 -2.46
N ARG A 111 6.98 21.86 -2.96
CA ARG A 111 5.57 22.22 -3.24
C ARG A 111 4.61 21.07 -2.91
N PRO A 112 4.43 20.75 -1.62
CA PRO A 112 3.59 19.62 -1.20
C PRO A 112 2.14 19.74 -1.68
N ASP A 113 1.56 20.95 -1.71
CA ASP A 113 0.17 21.15 -2.14
C ASP A 113 -0.05 20.80 -3.62
N GLU A 114 0.91 21.14 -4.50
CA GLU A 114 0.82 20.78 -5.91
C GLU A 114 1.03 19.28 -6.11
N TYR A 115 1.95 18.69 -5.33
CA TYR A 115 2.18 17.25 -5.33
C TYR A 115 0.91 16.49 -4.92
N GLU A 116 0.25 16.90 -3.83
CA GLU A 116 -1.00 16.31 -3.36
C GLU A 116 -2.11 16.42 -4.41
N ARG A 117 -2.25 17.58 -5.06
CA ARG A 117 -3.24 17.78 -6.13
C ARG A 117 -3.03 16.81 -7.30
N ILE A 118 -1.77 16.62 -7.73
CA ILE A 118 -1.44 15.70 -8.82
C ILE A 118 -1.69 14.25 -8.41
N VAL A 119 -1.27 13.83 -7.22
CA VAL A 119 -1.55 12.48 -6.70
C VAL A 119 -3.07 12.25 -6.61
N SER A 120 -3.81 13.21 -6.09
CA SER A 120 -5.27 13.14 -5.96
C SER A 120 -5.95 13.01 -7.32
N SER A 121 -5.45 13.69 -8.35
CA SER A 121 -5.98 13.55 -9.72
C SER A 121 -5.77 12.16 -10.31
N ALA A 122 -4.74 11.42 -9.87
CA ALA A 122 -4.49 10.04 -10.29
C ALA A 122 -5.26 9.01 -9.43
N HIS A 123 -5.90 9.43 -8.33
CA HIS A 123 -6.52 8.54 -7.35
C HIS A 123 -7.54 7.59 -7.97
N VAL A 124 -8.38 8.07 -8.90
CA VAL A 124 -9.42 7.25 -9.54
C VAL A 124 -8.83 6.07 -10.31
N GLY A 125 -7.77 6.30 -11.10
CA GLY A 125 -7.10 5.21 -11.83
C GLY A 125 -6.40 4.22 -10.90
N ILE A 126 -5.76 4.72 -9.84
CA ILE A 126 -5.11 3.87 -8.83
C ILE A 126 -6.14 3.02 -8.08
N ALA A 127 -7.27 3.62 -7.71
CA ALA A 127 -8.38 2.95 -7.04
C ALA A 127 -9.05 1.92 -7.96
N GLY A 128 -9.18 2.20 -9.27
CA GLY A 128 -9.64 1.26 -10.28
C GLY A 128 -8.76 0.02 -10.35
N PHE A 129 -7.47 0.20 -10.61
CA PHE A 129 -6.52 -0.90 -10.69
C PHE A 129 -6.41 -1.68 -9.37
N GLY A 130 -6.17 -0.99 -8.26
CA GLY A 130 -5.97 -1.60 -6.95
C GLY A 130 -7.25 -2.28 -6.44
N GLY A 131 -8.40 -1.64 -6.64
CA GLY A 131 -9.71 -2.19 -6.31
C GLY A 131 -10.03 -3.43 -7.12
N ALA A 132 -9.77 -3.42 -8.43
CA ALA A 132 -9.99 -4.59 -9.29
C ALA A 132 -9.09 -5.77 -8.91
N PHE A 133 -7.80 -5.50 -8.67
CA PHE A 133 -6.85 -6.52 -8.20
C PHE A 133 -7.27 -7.15 -6.87
N LEU A 134 -7.59 -6.32 -5.87
CA LEU A 134 -8.01 -6.81 -4.56
C LEU A 134 -9.36 -7.53 -4.62
N ALA A 135 -10.30 -7.05 -5.43
CA ALA A 135 -11.57 -7.72 -5.66
C ALA A 135 -11.35 -9.10 -6.31
N LEU A 136 -10.49 -9.21 -7.32
CA LEU A 136 -10.18 -10.49 -7.95
C LEU A 136 -9.53 -11.48 -6.97
N VAL A 137 -8.50 -11.06 -6.23
CA VAL A 137 -7.80 -11.91 -5.26
C VAL A 137 -8.72 -12.31 -4.10
N GLY A 138 -9.53 -11.38 -3.61
CA GLY A 138 -10.51 -11.62 -2.56
C GLY A 138 -11.62 -12.56 -3.04
N SER A 139 -12.20 -12.31 -4.22
CA SER A 139 -13.22 -13.17 -4.82
C SER A 139 -12.69 -14.57 -5.04
N LYS A 140 -11.43 -14.74 -5.46
CA LYS A 140 -10.81 -16.07 -5.59
C LYS A 140 -10.84 -16.89 -4.29
N PHE A 141 -10.67 -16.23 -3.14
CA PHE A 141 -10.83 -16.89 -1.84
C PHE A 141 -12.30 -17.26 -1.54
N PHE A 142 -13.25 -16.42 -1.93
CA PHE A 142 -14.67 -16.68 -1.67
C PHE A 142 -15.29 -17.74 -2.59
N PHE A 143 -14.86 -17.79 -3.85
CA PHE A 143 -15.30 -18.72 -4.89
C PHE A 143 -14.39 -19.96 -5.01
N ASP A 144 -13.61 -20.29 -3.98
CA ASP A 144 -12.86 -21.55 -3.94
C ASP A 144 -13.75 -22.69 -3.41
N LEU A 145 -13.87 -23.77 -4.20
CA LEU A 145 -14.62 -24.98 -3.86
C LEU A 145 -13.89 -25.88 -2.86
N ASP A 146 -12.55 -25.80 -2.83
CA ASP A 146 -11.69 -26.71 -2.06
C ASP A 146 -11.22 -26.09 -0.74
N LYS A 147 -11.75 -24.92 -0.35
CA LYS A 147 -11.36 -24.27 0.90
C LYS A 147 -11.92 -25.01 2.12
N GLU A 148 -11.03 -25.27 3.09
CA GLU A 148 -11.39 -25.96 4.33
C GLU A 148 -11.99 -25.03 5.40
N VAL A 149 -11.75 -23.72 5.29
CA VAL A 149 -12.16 -22.71 6.28
C VAL A 149 -13.22 -21.78 5.70
N HIS A 150 -14.40 -21.80 6.30
CA HIS A 150 -15.49 -20.87 5.98
C HIS A 150 -15.66 -19.84 7.12
N TRP A 151 -15.52 -18.55 6.82
CA TRP A 151 -15.76 -17.48 7.78
C TRP A 151 -17.26 -17.22 7.97
N ILE A 152 -18.03 -17.20 6.87
CA ILE A 152 -19.50 -17.05 6.88
C ILE A 152 -20.11 -18.24 6.14
N ARG A 153 -20.27 -19.36 6.85
CA ARG A 153 -20.67 -20.65 6.29
C ARG A 153 -21.87 -20.60 5.34
N THR A 154 -22.95 -19.91 5.70
CA THR A 154 -24.17 -19.83 4.87
C THR A 154 -23.99 -19.06 3.57
N LEU A 155 -23.21 -17.97 3.59
CA LEU A 155 -22.95 -17.15 2.40
C LEU A 155 -21.92 -17.84 1.48
N GLU A 156 -20.91 -18.46 2.09
CA GLU A 156 -19.82 -19.11 1.36
C GLU A 156 -20.22 -20.46 0.74
N GLU A 157 -21.08 -21.26 1.40
CA GLU A 157 -21.65 -22.47 0.80
C GLU A 157 -22.55 -22.15 -0.42
N TRP A 158 -23.23 -21.00 -0.39
CA TRP A 158 -24.02 -20.52 -1.53
C TRP A 158 -23.11 -20.02 -2.67
N LEU A 159 -22.07 -19.25 -2.34
CA LEU A 159 -21.11 -18.73 -3.33
C LEU A 159 -20.24 -19.83 -3.96
N SER A 160 -19.80 -20.83 -3.19
CA SER A 160 -18.99 -21.95 -3.70
C SER A 160 -19.79 -22.83 -4.66
N SER A 161 -21.12 -22.96 -4.49
CA SER A 161 -21.98 -23.65 -5.44
C SER A 161 -21.89 -23.06 -6.87
N PHE A 162 -21.65 -21.75 -6.99
CA PHE A 162 -21.49 -21.06 -8.26
C PHE A 162 -20.07 -21.11 -8.85
N ALA A 163 -19.07 -21.53 -8.06
CA ALA A 163 -17.67 -21.64 -8.49
C ALA A 163 -17.40 -22.78 -9.49
N ARG A 164 -18.42 -23.59 -9.80
CA ARG A 164 -18.35 -24.60 -10.86
C ARG A 164 -18.19 -23.99 -12.26
N VAL A 165 -18.43 -22.69 -12.42
CA VAL A 165 -18.18 -21.95 -13.66
C VAL A 165 -16.79 -21.30 -13.61
N PRO A 166 -15.80 -21.82 -14.35
CA PRO A 166 -14.50 -21.17 -14.47
C PRO A 166 -14.72 -19.78 -15.09
N ALA A 167 -14.35 -18.72 -14.36
CA ALA A 167 -14.52 -17.28 -14.65
C ALA A 167 -15.73 -16.54 -14.03
N ILE A 168 -16.47 -17.14 -13.08
CA ILE A 168 -17.51 -16.36 -12.36
C ILE A 168 -16.93 -15.16 -11.58
N GLU A 169 -15.72 -15.31 -11.04
CA GLU A 169 -14.99 -14.23 -10.36
C GLU A 169 -14.76 -13.02 -11.26
N VAL A 170 -14.43 -13.26 -12.53
CA VAL A 170 -14.22 -12.20 -13.52
C VAL A 170 -15.55 -11.52 -13.87
N GLY A 171 -16.63 -12.29 -14.03
CA GLY A 171 -17.97 -11.74 -14.25
C GLY A 171 -18.45 -10.88 -13.08
N PHE A 172 -18.21 -11.34 -11.85
CA PHE A 172 -18.50 -10.59 -10.64
C PHE A 172 -17.69 -9.29 -10.59
N LEU A 173 -16.38 -9.37 -10.83
CA LEU A 173 -15.50 -8.21 -10.90
C LEU A 173 -16.00 -7.17 -11.89
N LEU A 174 -16.29 -7.58 -13.13
CA LEU A 174 -16.76 -6.68 -14.19
C LEU A 174 -18.11 -6.03 -13.83
N LEU A 175 -19.03 -6.78 -13.22
CA LEU A 175 -20.31 -6.23 -12.76
C LEU A 175 -20.13 -5.23 -11.62
N THR A 176 -19.26 -5.54 -10.65
CA THR A 176 -18.94 -4.62 -9.56
C THR A 176 -18.28 -3.35 -10.09
N MET A 177 -17.32 -3.46 -10.99
CA MET A 177 -16.68 -2.32 -11.63
C MET A 177 -17.66 -1.48 -12.44
N PHE A 178 -18.54 -2.12 -13.22
CA PHE A 178 -19.60 -1.43 -13.94
C PHE A 178 -20.54 -0.70 -12.98
N GLY A 179 -20.96 -1.34 -11.88
CA GLY A 179 -21.80 -0.71 -10.86
C GLY A 179 -21.15 0.51 -10.22
N VAL A 180 -19.85 0.44 -9.90
CA VAL A 180 -19.09 1.58 -9.38
C VAL A 180 -18.96 2.69 -10.42
N SER A 181 -18.76 2.33 -11.70
CA SER A 181 -18.62 3.32 -12.78
C SER A 181 -19.89 4.18 -12.96
N LEU A 182 -21.07 3.65 -12.60
CA LEU A 182 -22.33 4.41 -12.63
C LEU A 182 -22.45 5.45 -11.51
N LEU A 183 -21.59 5.40 -10.50
CA LEU A 183 -21.55 6.35 -9.37
C LEU A 183 -20.50 7.45 -9.57
N LEU A 184 -19.67 7.33 -10.61
CA LEU A 184 -18.61 8.27 -10.95
C LEU A 184 -19.07 9.18 -12.10
N ASP A 185 -18.45 10.37 -12.18
CA ASP A 185 -18.62 11.25 -13.34
C ASP A 185 -18.04 10.58 -14.60
N ASP A 186 -18.63 10.85 -15.78
CA ASP A 186 -18.32 10.15 -17.04
C ASP A 186 -16.80 10.08 -17.38
N ALA A 187 -16.05 11.14 -17.08
CA ALA A 187 -14.61 11.22 -17.34
C ALA A 187 -13.79 10.34 -16.37
N GLU A 188 -14.25 10.22 -15.13
CA GLU A 188 -13.62 9.40 -14.09
C GLU A 188 -14.00 7.92 -14.26
N ALA A 189 -15.25 7.64 -14.63
CA ALA A 189 -15.75 6.30 -14.90
C ALA A 189 -14.95 5.57 -16.00
N LEU A 190 -14.65 6.25 -17.11
CA LEU A 190 -13.83 5.67 -18.18
C LEU A 190 -12.40 5.38 -17.71
N THR A 191 -11.79 6.30 -16.95
CA THR A 191 -10.45 6.13 -16.40
C THR A 191 -10.40 4.95 -15.42
N PHE A 192 -11.41 4.82 -14.57
CA PHE A 192 -11.58 3.72 -13.62
C PHE A 192 -11.70 2.36 -14.33
N LEU A 193 -12.55 2.27 -15.37
CA LEU A 193 -12.78 1.05 -16.14
C LEU A 193 -11.59 0.62 -17.01
N ILE A 194 -10.79 1.56 -17.51
CA ILE A 194 -9.57 1.23 -18.28
C ILE A 194 -8.45 0.76 -17.36
N ALA A 195 -8.39 1.29 -16.14
CA ALA A 195 -7.32 1.00 -15.20
C ALA A 195 -7.49 -0.34 -14.46
N GLY A 196 -8.72 -0.77 -14.16
CA GLY A 196 -9.02 -2.05 -13.51
C GLY A 196 -9.29 -3.18 -14.49
#